data_AF-A0A1Y4IVR3-F1
#
_entry.id   AF-A0A1Y4IVR3-F1
#
_cell.length_a   1.000
_cell.length_b   1.000
_cell.length_c   1.000
_cell.angle_alpha   90.00
_cell.angle_beta   90.00
_cell.angle_gamma   90.00
#
_symmetry.space_group_name_H-M   'P 1'
#
loop_
_entity.id
_entity.type
_entity.pdbx_description
1 polymer ?
#
loop_
_entity_poly.entity_id
_entity_poly.type
_entity_poly.pdbx_seq_one_letter_code
_entity_poly.pdbx_strand_id
1 'polypeptide(L)'
;MKVLVTGFDPFGGEAVNPAFEAVKLLPDQIAGAQIIKLEIPTVFTRSAKVVEQAMEEHKPDIVINVGQAGGRSCMTVEKVAINLAEARIPDNDGEQPFDEPLRADGETAYFATVPVKAMVENMHKNGVPAHISYTAGTYVCNSIMYNVLYLAAKKFPGVRAGFIHVPYENGQVVGKPNGTPFMPLDLIAKGLEYGIEAAVQNTEDAKVTMGETH
;
A
#
# COMPACT_ATOMS: atom_id res chain seq x y z
N MET A 1 19.63 6.16 0.10
CA MET A 1 18.28 5.94 -0.43
C MET A 1 17.27 6.26 0.67
N LYS A 2 16.13 6.84 0.34
CA LYS A 2 15.01 7.12 1.26
C LYS A 2 13.75 6.42 0.78
N VAL A 3 13.07 5.74 1.68
CA VAL A 3 11.77 5.10 1.42
C VAL A 3 10.71 5.79 2.26
N LEU A 4 9.74 6.42 1.60
CA LEU A 4 8.53 6.91 2.27
C LEU A 4 7.54 5.74 2.37
N VAL A 5 7.18 5.36 3.58
CA VAL A 5 6.21 4.31 3.87
C VAL A 5 5.02 4.94 4.57
N THR A 6 3.84 4.80 3.98
CA THR A 6 2.62 5.37 4.55
C THR A 6 1.70 4.29 5.10
N GLY A 7 0.91 4.63 6.10
CA GLY A 7 -0.23 3.83 6.55
C GLY A 7 -1.43 4.73 6.81
N PHE A 8 -2.64 4.20 6.63
CA PHE A 8 -3.87 4.95 6.87
C PHE A 8 -4.21 5.07 8.35
N ASP A 9 -4.89 6.17 8.72
CA ASP A 9 -5.58 6.33 10.01
C ASP A 9 -6.74 5.31 10.17
N PRO A 10 -7.31 5.16 11.38
CA PRO A 10 -8.48 4.30 11.59
C PRO A 10 -9.71 4.76 10.78
N PHE A 11 -10.50 3.79 10.32
CA PHE A 11 -11.66 4.01 9.45
C PHE A 11 -12.75 2.94 9.70
N GLY A 12 -14.00 3.24 9.34
CA GLY A 12 -15.08 2.25 9.29
C GLY A 12 -15.54 1.75 10.66
N GLY A 13 -15.35 2.56 11.71
CA GLY A 13 -15.69 2.23 13.10
C GLY A 13 -14.63 1.40 13.83
N GLU A 14 -13.52 1.07 13.17
CA GLU A 14 -12.38 0.41 13.80
C GLU A 14 -11.55 1.44 14.62
N ALA A 15 -11.05 1.03 15.79
CA ALA A 15 -10.24 1.90 16.66
C ALA A 15 -8.77 2.00 16.22
N VAL A 16 -8.32 1.07 15.37
CA VAL A 16 -6.94 0.95 14.89
C VAL A 16 -6.95 0.59 13.40
N ASN A 17 -5.87 0.96 12.70
CA ASN A 17 -5.60 0.52 11.34
C ASN A 17 -4.28 -0.27 11.30
N PRO A 18 -4.31 -1.58 11.00
CA PRO A 18 -3.13 -2.44 11.02
C PRO A 18 -2.06 -1.98 10.03
N ALA A 19 -2.44 -1.24 8.98
CA ALA A 19 -1.48 -0.67 8.05
C ALA A 19 -0.51 0.28 8.77
N PHE A 20 -1.01 1.32 9.44
CA PHE A 20 -0.12 2.27 10.11
C PHE A 20 0.48 1.70 11.41
N GLU A 21 -0.26 0.86 12.13
CA GLU A 21 0.29 0.15 13.29
C GLU A 21 1.53 -0.69 12.91
N ALA A 22 1.50 -1.41 11.79
CA ALA A 22 2.65 -2.16 11.31
C ALA A 22 3.79 -1.25 10.81
N VAL A 23 3.47 -0.14 10.15
CA VAL A 23 4.47 0.84 9.69
C VAL A 23 5.23 1.46 10.85
N LYS A 24 4.58 1.72 11.99
CA LYS A 24 5.23 2.21 13.21
C LYS A 24 6.30 1.25 13.74
N LEU A 25 6.09 -0.05 13.57
CA LEU A 25 7.00 -1.11 14.03
C LEU A 25 8.21 -1.33 13.12
N LEU A 26 8.24 -0.75 11.91
CA LEU A 26 9.40 -0.86 11.02
C LEU A 26 10.65 -0.26 11.67
N PRO A 27 11.85 -0.80 11.40
CA PRO A 27 13.09 -0.13 11.77
C PRO A 27 13.26 1.18 10.99
N ASP A 28 14.07 2.10 11.50
CA ASP A 28 14.33 3.38 10.82
C ASP A 28 15.28 3.23 9.61
N GLN A 29 15.90 2.05 9.45
CA GLN A 29 16.69 1.68 8.28
C GLN A 29 16.42 0.23 7.85
N ILE A 30 16.31 0.01 6.54
CA ILE A 30 16.18 -1.33 5.93
C ILE A 30 17.15 -1.39 4.75
N ALA A 31 18.03 -2.39 4.73
CA ALA A 31 19.06 -2.55 3.69
C ALA A 31 19.86 -1.26 3.38
N GLY A 32 20.14 -0.46 4.42
CA GLY A 32 20.86 0.82 4.30
C GLY A 32 20.02 2.00 3.76
N ALA A 33 18.75 1.79 3.42
CA ALA A 33 17.83 2.88 3.09
C ALA A 33 17.18 3.44 4.36
N GLN A 34 17.04 4.77 4.44
CA GLN A 34 16.31 5.44 5.51
C GLN A 34 14.80 5.24 5.32
N ILE A 35 14.09 4.85 6.38
CA ILE A 35 12.64 4.68 6.38
C ILE A 35 11.97 5.90 6.99
N ILE A 36 11.06 6.50 6.22
CA ILE A 36 10.27 7.66 6.63
C ILE A 36 8.83 7.17 6.75
N LYS A 37 8.28 7.25 7.96
CA LYS A 37 6.96 6.73 8.31
C LYS A 37 5.96 7.87 8.32
N LEU A 38 4.83 7.72 7.64
CA LEU A 38 3.80 8.76 7.56
C LEU A 38 2.40 8.19 7.73
N GLU A 39 1.64 8.70 8.70
CA GLU A 39 0.21 8.44 8.77
C GLU A 39 -0.51 9.33 7.76
N ILE A 40 -1.44 8.75 7.01
CA ILE A 40 -2.27 9.48 6.05
C ILE A 40 -3.75 9.30 6.37
N PRO A 41 -4.59 10.32 6.11
CA PRO A 41 -6.01 10.21 6.37
C PRO A 41 -6.68 9.26 5.38
N THR A 42 -7.68 8.51 5.83
CA THR A 42 -8.57 7.70 4.97
C THR A 42 -9.59 8.61 4.30
N VAL A 43 -9.08 9.47 3.41
CA VAL A 43 -9.85 10.50 2.70
C VAL A 43 -9.36 10.60 1.25
N PHE A 44 -10.26 10.59 0.28
CA PHE A 44 -9.91 10.57 -1.16
C PHE A 44 -9.02 11.75 -1.56
N THR A 45 -9.46 12.99 -1.28
CA THR A 45 -8.74 14.17 -1.73
C THR A 45 -7.54 14.52 -0.84
N ARG A 46 -7.68 14.40 0.49
CA ARG A 46 -6.65 14.84 1.44
C ARG A 46 -5.44 13.92 1.49
N SER A 47 -5.63 12.60 1.36
CA SER A 47 -4.53 11.62 1.41
C SER A 47 -3.46 11.90 0.35
N ALA A 48 -3.87 12.13 -0.90
CA ALA A 48 -2.96 12.42 -2.00
C ALA A 48 -2.14 13.70 -1.77
N LYS A 49 -2.76 14.76 -1.23
CA LYS A 49 -2.07 16.02 -0.91
C LYS A 49 -1.01 15.83 0.18
N VAL A 50 -1.34 15.07 1.22
CA VAL A 50 -0.39 14.79 2.33
C VAL A 50 0.82 14.01 1.82
N VAL A 51 0.61 13.00 0.97
CA VAL A 51 1.74 12.24 0.40
C VAL A 51 2.55 13.09 -0.58
N GLU A 52 1.91 13.92 -1.41
CA GLU A 52 2.62 14.83 -2.31
C GLU A 52 3.54 15.80 -1.55
N GLN A 53 3.06 16.40 -0.47
CA GLN A 53 3.86 17.27 0.40
C GLN A 53 5.05 16.52 1.01
N ALA A 54 4.84 15.30 1.50
CA ALA A 54 5.92 14.48 2.04
C ALA A 54 6.96 14.09 0.98
N MET A 55 6.52 13.85 -0.26
CA MET A 55 7.43 13.60 -1.39
C MET A 55 8.28 14.84 -1.71
N GLU A 56 7.70 16.05 -1.68
CA GLU A 56 8.42 17.31 -1.87
C GLU A 56 9.45 17.57 -0.77
N GLU A 57 9.05 17.37 0.49
CA GLU A 57 9.87 17.63 1.67
C GLU A 57 11.05 16.64 1.75
N HIS A 58 10.74 15.35 1.69
CA HIS A 58 11.72 14.32 2.01
C HIS A 58 12.51 13.84 0.79
N LYS A 59 11.97 14.05 -0.42
CA LYS A 59 12.53 13.60 -1.71
C LYS A 59 12.87 12.10 -1.68
N PRO A 60 11.88 11.21 -1.45
CA PRO A 60 12.11 9.78 -1.37
C PRO A 60 12.47 9.20 -2.75
N ASP A 61 13.26 8.13 -2.75
CA ASP A 61 13.56 7.34 -3.96
C ASP A 61 12.46 6.29 -4.22
N ILE A 62 11.79 5.84 -3.14
CA ILE A 62 10.71 4.86 -3.18
C ILE A 62 9.55 5.35 -2.31
N VAL A 63 8.32 5.20 -2.78
CA VAL A 63 7.09 5.37 -1.99
C VAL A 63 6.32 4.06 -1.93
N ILE A 64 6.08 3.53 -0.73
CA ILE A 64 5.24 2.33 -0.52
C ILE A 64 4.08 2.73 0.37
N ASN A 65 2.88 2.74 -0.20
CA ASN A 65 1.66 2.94 0.56
C ASN A 65 1.16 1.61 1.13
N VAL A 66 0.69 1.61 2.37
CA VAL A 66 0.14 0.43 3.04
C VAL A 66 -1.31 0.69 3.41
N GLY A 67 -2.19 -0.27 3.13
CA GLY A 67 -3.60 -0.19 3.49
C GLY A 67 -4.16 -1.52 3.97
N GLN A 68 -5.28 -1.46 4.68
CA GLN A 68 -5.95 -2.65 5.18
C GLN A 68 -6.93 -3.20 4.13
N ALA A 69 -6.83 -4.50 3.84
CA ALA A 69 -7.81 -5.27 3.09
C ALA A 69 -8.43 -6.35 3.98
N GLY A 70 -9.39 -5.93 4.80
CA GLY A 70 -10.14 -6.82 5.69
C GLY A 70 -10.77 -7.99 4.91
N GLY A 71 -10.49 -9.22 5.34
CA GLY A 71 -10.97 -10.43 4.68
C GLY A 71 -9.97 -11.13 3.78
N ARG A 72 -8.84 -10.49 3.40
CA ARG A 72 -7.71 -11.22 2.79
C ARG A 72 -7.04 -12.12 3.83
N SER A 73 -6.52 -13.26 3.39
CA SER A 73 -5.83 -14.25 4.25
C SER A 73 -4.33 -14.06 4.34
N CYS A 74 -3.77 -13.13 3.58
CA CYS A 74 -2.34 -12.88 3.46
C CYS A 74 -2.09 -11.42 3.10
N MET A 75 -0.82 -11.02 3.15
CA MET A 75 -0.40 -9.75 2.58
C MET A 75 -0.45 -9.82 1.06
N THR A 76 -0.62 -8.68 0.40
CA THR A 76 -0.65 -8.65 -1.07
C THR A 76 0.03 -7.40 -1.59
N VAL A 77 0.95 -7.58 -2.53
CA VAL A 77 1.62 -6.48 -3.22
C VAL A 77 0.82 -6.17 -4.49
N GLU A 78 0.31 -4.95 -4.60
CA GLU A 78 -0.57 -4.55 -5.68
C GLU A 78 0.21 -4.32 -6.97
N LYS A 79 -0.26 -4.91 -8.07
CA LYS A 79 0.37 -4.76 -9.39
C LYS A 79 -0.06 -3.49 -10.11
N VAL A 80 -1.30 -3.06 -9.94
CA VAL A 80 -1.92 -2.01 -10.75
C VAL A 80 -2.91 -1.17 -9.94
N ALA A 81 -2.93 0.13 -10.21
CA ALA A 81 -3.99 1.04 -9.77
C ALA A 81 -4.74 1.58 -10.97
N ILE A 82 -6.05 1.74 -10.84
CA ILE A 82 -6.94 2.21 -11.92
C ILE A 82 -7.43 3.63 -11.63
N ASN A 83 -7.68 4.40 -12.69
CA ASN A 83 -8.17 5.77 -12.62
C ASN A 83 -9.68 5.84 -12.33
N LEU A 84 -10.10 5.29 -11.20
CA LEU A 84 -11.49 5.20 -10.80
C LEU A 84 -11.63 5.44 -9.29
N ALA A 85 -12.48 6.40 -8.93
CA ALA A 85 -13.00 6.59 -7.60
C ALA A 85 -14.46 6.12 -7.58
N GLU A 86 -14.71 5.01 -6.87
CA GLU A 86 -16.05 4.47 -6.71
C GLU A 86 -16.23 3.96 -5.27
N ALA A 87 -16.87 4.78 -4.46
CA ALA A 87 -16.99 4.61 -3.03
C ALA A 87 -18.31 3.97 -2.61
N ARG A 88 -18.26 2.71 -2.17
CA ARG A 88 -19.43 2.02 -1.58
C ARG A 88 -19.94 2.68 -0.29
N ILE A 89 -19.04 3.32 0.46
CA ILE A 89 -19.31 4.02 1.73
C ILE A 89 -18.54 5.35 1.77
N PRO A 90 -19.02 6.38 2.48
CA PRO A 90 -18.28 7.63 2.64
C PRO A 90 -16.92 7.42 3.32
N ASP A 91 -15.94 8.25 2.96
CA ASP A 91 -14.65 8.33 3.65
C ASP A 91 -14.73 9.11 4.98
N ASN A 92 -13.60 9.30 5.67
CA ASN A 92 -13.58 9.97 6.98
C ASN A 92 -14.01 11.46 6.94
N ASP A 93 -13.93 12.12 5.78
CA ASP A 93 -14.40 13.51 5.59
C ASP A 93 -15.79 13.56 4.92
N GLY A 94 -16.40 12.40 4.66
CA GLY A 94 -17.73 12.27 4.06
C GLY A 94 -17.74 12.27 2.53
N GLU A 95 -16.58 12.24 1.86
CA GLU A 95 -16.51 12.12 0.41
C GLU A 95 -16.99 10.71 0.00
N GLN A 96 -17.92 10.64 -0.96
CA GLN A 96 -18.41 9.38 -1.51
C GLN A 96 -18.49 9.47 -3.06
N PRO A 97 -17.34 9.54 -3.73
CA PRO A 97 -17.28 9.63 -5.19
C PRO A 97 -17.94 8.42 -5.87
N PHE A 98 -18.58 8.66 -7.01
CA PHE A 98 -19.31 7.63 -7.76
C PHE A 98 -18.94 7.69 -9.24
N ASP A 99 -18.26 6.64 -9.71
CA ASP A 99 -17.90 6.44 -11.12
C ASP A 99 -17.20 7.65 -11.76
N GLU A 100 -16.21 8.20 -11.05
CA GLU A 100 -15.46 9.38 -11.49
C GLU A 100 -13.95 9.10 -11.59
N PRO A 101 -13.23 9.78 -12.51
CA PRO A 101 -11.78 9.64 -12.61
C PRO A 101 -11.08 10.33 -11.44
N LEU A 102 -10.01 9.71 -10.94
CA LEU A 102 -9.12 10.28 -9.92
C LEU A 102 -8.27 11.44 -10.47
N ARG A 103 -7.83 11.33 -11.73
CA ARG A 103 -7.10 12.38 -12.45
C ARG A 103 -7.61 12.48 -13.89
N ALA A 104 -8.15 13.64 -14.26
CA ALA A 104 -8.68 13.87 -15.60
C ALA A 104 -7.61 13.82 -16.70
N ASP A 105 -6.34 14.11 -16.36
CA ASP A 105 -5.19 14.11 -17.27
C ASP A 105 -4.24 12.91 -17.06
N GLY A 106 -4.70 11.91 -16.30
CA GLY A 106 -3.96 10.66 -16.05
C GLY A 106 -4.37 9.53 -17.00
N GLU A 107 -3.54 8.49 -17.05
CA GLU A 107 -3.81 7.28 -17.84
C GLU A 107 -5.00 6.48 -17.27
N THR A 108 -5.51 5.48 -17.99
CA THR A 108 -6.56 4.60 -17.44
C THR A 108 -6.09 3.83 -16.22
N ALA A 109 -4.82 3.43 -16.18
CA ALA A 109 -4.22 2.70 -15.08
C ALA A 109 -2.70 2.91 -15.05
N TYR A 110 -2.10 2.71 -13.88
CA TYR A 110 -0.66 2.67 -13.71
C TYR A 110 -0.24 1.35 -13.06
N PHE A 111 0.77 0.69 -13.64
CA PHE A 111 1.44 -0.41 -12.96
C PHE A 111 2.37 0.11 -11.88
N ALA A 112 2.46 -0.62 -10.76
CA ALA A 112 3.48 -0.40 -9.75
C ALA A 112 4.89 -0.45 -10.39
N THR A 113 5.75 0.48 -9.98
CA THR A 113 7.14 0.61 -10.47
C THR A 113 8.17 0.06 -9.48
N VAL A 114 7.73 -0.40 -8.30
CA VAL A 114 8.51 -1.29 -7.43
C VAL A 114 8.56 -2.73 -7.99
N PRO A 115 9.57 -3.55 -7.64
CA PRO A 115 9.72 -4.91 -8.14
C PRO A 115 8.77 -5.89 -7.42
N VAL A 116 7.49 -5.85 -7.79
CA VAL A 116 6.38 -6.56 -7.12
C VAL A 116 6.67 -8.05 -6.90
N LYS A 117 7.18 -8.77 -7.89
CA LYS A 117 7.47 -10.21 -7.75
C LYS A 117 8.64 -10.44 -6.80
N ALA A 118 9.70 -9.63 -6.90
CA ALA A 118 10.85 -9.74 -6.00
C ALA A 118 10.43 -9.49 -4.54
N MET A 119 9.50 -8.55 -4.30
CA MET A 119 8.93 -8.29 -2.97
C MET A 119 8.19 -9.51 -2.43
N VAL A 120 7.31 -10.12 -3.22
CA VAL A 120 6.57 -11.33 -2.84
C VAL A 120 7.52 -12.51 -2.60
N GLU A 121 8.51 -12.73 -3.47
CA GLU A 121 9.51 -13.79 -3.27
C GLU A 121 10.31 -13.60 -1.97
N ASN A 122 10.67 -12.35 -1.62
CA ASN A 122 11.41 -12.09 -0.39
C ASN A 122 10.56 -12.31 0.86
N MET A 123 9.27 -11.94 0.82
CA MET A 123 8.31 -12.30 1.87
C MET A 123 8.20 -13.82 2.03
N HIS A 124 8.05 -14.57 0.93
CA HIS A 124 7.97 -16.03 0.96
C HIS A 124 9.22 -16.69 1.54
N LYS A 125 10.42 -16.23 1.13
CA LYS A 125 11.70 -16.75 1.64
C LYS A 125 11.83 -16.60 3.15
N ASN A 126 11.15 -15.63 3.73
CA ASN A 126 11.14 -15.37 5.17
C ASN A 126 9.86 -15.86 5.87
N GLY A 127 9.09 -16.74 5.23
CA GLY A 127 7.93 -17.40 5.85
C GLY A 127 6.70 -16.52 6.01
N VAL A 128 6.62 -15.39 5.29
CA VAL A 128 5.45 -14.50 5.30
C VAL A 128 4.51 -14.88 4.14
N PRO A 129 3.23 -15.25 4.41
CA PRO A 129 2.25 -15.48 3.36
C PRO A 129 1.95 -14.19 2.59
N ALA A 130 2.23 -14.19 1.29
CA ALA A 130 1.99 -13.04 0.42
C ALA A 130 1.58 -13.44 -1.00
N HIS A 131 0.85 -12.59 -1.70
CA HIS A 131 0.56 -12.76 -3.14
C HIS A 131 0.66 -11.45 -3.91
N ILE A 132 0.67 -11.53 -5.24
CA ILE A 132 0.41 -10.36 -6.07
C ILE A 132 -1.09 -10.17 -6.13
N SER A 133 -1.57 -8.95 -5.97
CA SER A 133 -2.95 -8.59 -6.23
C SER A 133 -3.04 -7.75 -7.49
N TYR A 134 -4.03 -8.04 -8.33
CA TYR A 134 -4.30 -7.32 -9.58
C TYR A 134 -5.44 -6.31 -9.47
N THR A 135 -5.95 -6.08 -8.25
CA THR A 135 -6.89 -5.01 -7.94
C THR A 135 -6.69 -4.48 -6.52
N ALA A 136 -6.45 -3.17 -6.42
CA ALA A 136 -6.41 -2.45 -5.15
C ALA A 136 -7.81 -2.01 -4.68
N GLY A 137 -8.87 -2.47 -5.36
CA GLY A 137 -10.24 -1.98 -5.18
C GLY A 137 -10.51 -0.66 -5.90
N THR A 138 -11.54 0.06 -5.49
CA THR A 138 -11.95 1.37 -6.06
C THR A 138 -12.06 2.47 -5.00
N TYR A 139 -11.62 2.16 -3.78
CA TYR A 139 -11.71 3.05 -2.63
C TYR A 139 -10.41 3.85 -2.42
N VAL A 140 -10.24 4.45 -1.23
CA VAL A 140 -9.09 5.32 -0.92
C VAL A 140 -7.73 4.62 -1.10
N CYS A 141 -7.64 3.30 -0.93
CA CYS A 141 -6.41 2.54 -1.18
C CYS A 141 -5.99 2.57 -2.66
N ASN A 142 -6.91 2.29 -3.60
CA ASN A 142 -6.66 2.46 -5.03
C ASN A 142 -6.38 3.93 -5.37
N SER A 143 -7.15 4.85 -4.78
CA SER A 143 -6.96 6.29 -4.97
C SER A 143 -5.52 6.73 -4.67
N ILE A 144 -4.98 6.37 -3.50
CA ILE A 144 -3.63 6.81 -3.15
C ILE A 144 -2.57 6.15 -4.02
N MET A 145 -2.70 4.84 -4.31
CA MET A 145 -1.76 4.14 -5.19
C MET A 145 -1.73 4.79 -6.58
N TYR A 146 -2.89 5.08 -7.15
CA TYR A 146 -3.02 5.73 -8.45
C TYR A 146 -2.42 7.13 -8.43
N ASN A 147 -2.75 7.94 -7.43
CA ASN A 147 -2.25 9.31 -7.30
C ASN A 147 -0.72 9.35 -7.16
N VAL A 148 -0.12 8.49 -6.36
CA VAL A 148 1.34 8.45 -6.17
C VAL A 148 2.04 7.98 -7.46
N LEU A 149 1.49 7.00 -8.17
CA LEU A 149 2.02 6.57 -9.47
C LEU A 149 1.92 7.67 -10.54
N TYR A 150 0.78 8.38 -10.59
CA TYR A 150 0.61 9.55 -11.45
C TYR A 150 1.65 10.64 -11.13
N LEU A 151 1.84 10.95 -9.85
CA LEU A 151 2.82 11.94 -9.40
C LEU A 151 4.26 11.53 -9.74
N ALA A 152 4.62 10.26 -9.56
CA ALA A 152 5.92 9.73 -9.97
C ALA A 152 6.14 9.84 -11.49
N ALA A 153 5.11 9.61 -12.29
CA ALA A 153 5.19 9.70 -13.75
C ALA A 153 5.29 11.15 -14.27
N LYS A 154 4.61 12.11 -13.62
CA LYS A 154 4.46 13.48 -14.13
C LYS A 154 5.32 14.53 -13.43
N LYS A 155 5.56 14.38 -12.13
CA LYS A 155 6.16 15.41 -11.26
C LYS A 155 7.45 14.97 -10.58
N PHE A 156 7.60 13.68 -10.27
CA PHE A 156 8.76 13.14 -9.55
C PHE A 156 9.44 12.01 -10.34
N PRO A 157 10.01 12.29 -11.53
CA PRO A 157 10.60 11.28 -12.38
C PRO A 157 11.74 10.54 -11.64
N GLY A 158 11.75 9.22 -11.74
CA GLY A 158 12.72 8.35 -11.09
C GLY A 158 12.28 7.79 -9.74
N VAL A 159 11.23 8.35 -9.12
CA VAL A 159 10.65 7.76 -7.90
C VAL A 159 9.92 6.47 -8.26
N ARG A 160 10.20 5.39 -7.53
CA ARG A 160 9.47 4.12 -7.65
C ARG A 160 8.33 4.08 -6.64
N ALA A 161 7.18 3.57 -7.04
CA ALA A 161 5.99 3.55 -6.22
C ALA A 161 5.24 2.22 -6.29
N GLY A 162 4.62 1.85 -5.17
CA GLY A 162 3.81 0.64 -5.06
C GLY A 162 2.89 0.68 -3.84
N PHE A 163 2.09 -0.36 -3.71
CA PHE A 163 1.13 -0.49 -2.63
C PHE A 163 1.12 -1.91 -2.07
N ILE A 164 0.95 -2.03 -0.75
CA ILE A 164 0.81 -3.31 -0.06
C ILE A 164 -0.49 -3.28 0.74
N HIS A 165 -1.38 -4.23 0.45
CA HIS A 165 -2.51 -4.51 1.32
C HIS A 165 -2.12 -5.52 2.41
N VAL A 166 -2.58 -5.26 3.63
CA VAL A 166 -2.41 -6.14 4.79
C VAL A 166 -3.78 -6.63 5.26
N PRO A 167 -3.90 -7.85 5.82
CA PRO A 167 -5.17 -8.35 6.33
C PRO A 167 -5.55 -7.64 7.65
N TYR A 168 -6.65 -8.08 8.28
CA TYR A 168 -6.92 -7.72 9.67
C TYR A 168 -5.75 -8.12 10.58
N GLU A 169 -5.53 -7.36 11.66
CA GLU A 169 -4.70 -7.82 12.78
C GLU A 169 -5.51 -8.60 13.83
N ASN A 170 -4.83 -9.30 14.75
CA ASN A 170 -5.44 -10.22 15.69
C ASN A 170 -6.47 -9.58 16.66
N GLY A 171 -6.27 -8.32 17.06
CA GLY A 171 -7.20 -7.56 17.88
C GLY A 171 -8.50 -7.20 17.16
N GLN A 172 -8.43 -6.85 15.88
CA GLN A 172 -9.61 -6.50 15.07
C GLN A 172 -10.59 -7.66 14.91
N VAL A 173 -10.12 -8.91 14.90
CA VAL A 173 -11.01 -10.07 14.67
C VAL A 173 -11.72 -10.58 15.93
N VAL A 174 -11.46 -9.99 17.10
CA VAL A 174 -12.16 -10.36 18.34
C VAL A 174 -13.67 -10.08 18.18
N GLY A 175 -14.49 -11.14 18.28
CA GLY A 175 -15.94 -11.05 18.12
C GLY A 175 -16.45 -11.03 16.67
N LYS A 176 -15.57 -11.05 15.68
CA LYS A 176 -15.96 -11.27 14.27
C LYS A 176 -16.30 -12.76 14.03
N PRO A 177 -17.02 -13.10 12.94
CA PRO A 177 -17.42 -14.49 12.66
C PRO A 177 -16.26 -15.49 12.63
N ASN A 178 -16.50 -16.74 13.05
CA ASN A 178 -15.52 -17.82 12.95
C ASN A 178 -15.02 -17.98 11.49
N GLY A 179 -13.71 -18.12 11.31
CA GLY A 179 -13.07 -18.19 10.00
C GLY A 179 -12.67 -16.85 9.40
N THR A 180 -12.91 -15.71 10.08
CA THR A 180 -12.38 -14.41 9.66
C THR A 180 -10.85 -14.45 9.66
N PRO A 181 -10.18 -14.25 8.51
CA PRO A 181 -8.73 -14.31 8.46
C PRO A 181 -8.09 -13.07 9.09
N PHE A 182 -6.91 -13.26 9.65
CA PHE A 182 -6.06 -12.22 10.20
C PHE A 182 -4.59 -12.64 10.10
N MET A 183 -3.69 -11.69 10.36
CA MET A 183 -2.27 -11.94 10.54
C MET A 183 -1.80 -11.20 11.81
N PRO A 184 -0.95 -11.81 12.65
CA PRO A 184 -0.34 -11.12 13.78
C PRO A 184 0.36 -9.83 13.34
N LEU A 185 0.19 -8.74 14.10
CA LEU A 185 0.70 -7.41 13.72
C LEU A 185 2.23 -7.39 13.53
N ASP A 186 2.97 -8.13 14.36
CA ASP A 186 4.42 -8.30 14.25
C ASP A 186 4.83 -9.03 12.97
N LEU A 187 4.05 -10.03 12.54
CA LEU A 187 4.26 -10.71 11.27
C LEU A 187 3.94 -9.80 10.07
N ILE A 188 2.92 -8.95 10.16
CA ILE A 188 2.64 -7.91 9.15
C ILE A 188 3.83 -6.96 9.04
N ALA A 189 4.33 -6.45 10.16
CA ALA A 189 5.48 -5.53 10.19
C ALA A 189 6.74 -6.17 9.59
N LYS A 190 7.02 -7.45 9.91
CA LYS A 190 8.11 -8.21 9.30
C LYS A 190 7.91 -8.40 7.80
N GLY A 191 6.70 -8.71 7.36
CA GLY A 191 6.37 -8.81 5.94
C GLY A 191 6.62 -7.50 5.18
N LEU A 192 6.23 -6.36 5.76
CA LEU A 192 6.53 -5.04 5.21
C LEU A 192 8.04 -4.81 5.14
N GLU A 193 8.79 -5.14 6.19
CA GLU A 193 10.25 -5.02 6.24
C GLU A 193 10.91 -5.80 5.09
N TYR A 194 10.54 -7.07 4.88
CA TYR A 194 11.06 -7.90 3.79
C TYR A 194 10.64 -7.41 2.40
N GLY A 195 9.41 -6.92 2.25
CA GLY A 195 8.97 -6.31 0.99
C GLY A 195 9.77 -5.06 0.65
N ILE A 196 9.96 -4.18 1.62
CA ILE A 196 10.72 -2.94 1.45
C ILE A 196 12.19 -3.26 1.16
N GLU A 197 12.78 -4.22 1.87
CA GLU A 197 14.15 -4.69 1.60
C GLU A 197 14.33 -5.09 0.12
N ALA A 198 13.41 -5.90 -0.41
CA ALA A 198 13.46 -6.32 -1.81
C ALA A 198 13.30 -5.14 -2.77
N ALA A 199 12.43 -4.18 -2.47
CA ALA A 199 12.26 -2.97 -3.27
C ALA A 199 13.53 -2.09 -3.26
N VAL A 200 14.24 -2.01 -2.14
CA VAL A 200 15.51 -1.29 -2.01
C VAL A 200 16.62 -1.97 -2.81
N GLN A 201 16.73 -3.29 -2.71
CA GLN A 201 17.85 -4.05 -3.31
C GLN A 201 17.68 -4.31 -4.81
N ASN A 202 16.46 -4.24 -5.34
CA ASN A 202 16.17 -4.59 -6.73
C ASN A 202 15.53 -3.41 -7.47
N THR A 203 16.08 -3.02 -8.61
CA THR A 203 15.48 -2.04 -9.54
C THR A 203 14.65 -2.70 -10.64
N GLU A 204 14.99 -3.93 -11.01
CA GLU A 204 14.25 -4.78 -11.94
C GLU A 204 13.42 -5.83 -11.19
N ASP A 205 12.28 -6.21 -11.77
CA ASP A 205 11.40 -7.22 -11.18
C ASP A 205 11.90 -8.64 -11.47
N ALA A 206 11.52 -9.59 -10.61
CA ALA A 206 11.92 -10.99 -10.77
C ALA A 206 11.29 -11.63 -12.01
N LYS A 207 12.05 -12.49 -12.71
CA LYS A 207 11.59 -13.22 -13.91
C LYS A 207 10.92 -14.54 -13.55
N VAL A 208 9.84 -14.46 -12.77
CA VAL A 208 9.04 -15.60 -12.29
C VAL A 208 7.57 -15.43 -12.66
N THR A 209 6.85 -16.54 -12.85
CA THR A 209 5.40 -16.52 -13.14
C THR A 209 4.61 -16.47 -11.83
N MET A 210 3.83 -15.41 -11.65
CA MET A 210 2.95 -15.19 -10.48
C MET A 210 1.58 -14.64 -10.93
N GLY A 211 1.19 -14.91 -12.18
CA GLY A 211 -0.10 -14.47 -12.71
C GLY A 211 -1.25 -15.32 -12.18
N GLU A 212 -2.45 -14.74 -12.19
CA GLU A 212 -3.69 -15.38 -11.76
C GLU A 212 -4.60 -15.67 -12.96
N THR A 213 -5.46 -16.67 -12.83
CA THR A 213 -6.41 -17.07 -13.89
C THR A 213 -7.73 -16.30 -13.86
N HIS A 214 -8.05 -15.67 -12.74
CA HIS A 214 -9.28 -14.91 -12.47
C HIS A 214 -9.03 -13.92 -11.33
#